data_AF-A0A6A6UP23-F1
#
_entry.id   AF-A0A6A6UP23-F1
#
_cell.length_a   1.000
_cell.length_b   1.000
_cell.length_c   1.000
_cell.angle_alpha   90.00
_cell.angle_beta   90.00
_cell.angle_gamma   90.00
#
_symmetry.space_group_name_H-M   'P 1'
#
loop_
_entity.id
_entity.type
_entity.pdbx_description
1 polymer ?
#
loop_
_entity_poly.entity_id
_entity_poly.type
_entity_poly.pdbx_seq_one_letter_code
_entity_poly.pdbx_strand_id
1 'polypeptide(L)'
;MASEDEDMQDSQATQSTIPDSPFDQTAPGADDDEDDNSESDDEPRSPRTYSRFSSFQSGATANDEEENIPFHVERVCNHIDKLTPPQYIRFSLPGHEYGLLLESKGLEAVASKILDDEISSGYFKPDPQLLSSLKSLTLSFLTGIHRPTLKALIEGDLAYQVFHNHEVNKRAMELRDQVPKQLAGIYQIALVDKCGMSPTAAHLIEAHDVALHYTERSDDQEPERYEHFEEIDTYKHAAFPRRDLRWRRYLMHKVQGRWKWKTKRVDAFRLFLHNLKYLLDTVPNSHLAQPFPYPLRDIGYSSDLVRRAKDHAEHQSSNALMCLLDAVIATTVNNHVSGSFDGSPYKQMFVVVSFIPATIMSPLAEIALTRLASAYSEFSGVGLNTHPAGRSVPLPNDPPPTDAMFQHSWMWGFQNSAIMKENMADDQMKAKAKIDKLQKKFATLTQQVKDQEIDLLQFHYNKEHEEAFKLMKQSAGPSLRPLYTMSRTLFMEAFPEDYNRYYHEEVEPGFSSPPRLTRARARSLGSSSPTSSFEIIGPVRGAQTGLTQLNSQDDSEAPAQAALQALPQALPQQQPSLVVHPVDQVASSSTASPSAGTAGTSYRSRGIIPTRPTGWFRGRGAGRPSGSRASSR
;
A
#
# COMPACT_ATOMS: atom_id res chain seq x y z
N MET A 1 -74.02 9.95 -1.72
CA MET A 1 -75.27 9.97 -2.50
C MET A 1 -75.87 11.35 -2.31
N ALA A 2 -75.96 12.11 -3.41
CA ALA A 2 -76.78 13.30 -3.69
C ALA A 2 -76.81 14.41 -2.63
N SER A 3 -76.68 15.70 -2.91
CA SER A 3 -76.59 16.55 -4.10
C SER A 3 -76.57 17.99 -3.49
N GLU A 4 -75.77 18.92 -4.01
CA GLU A 4 -76.25 20.14 -4.70
C GLU A 4 -77.25 20.98 -3.87
N ASP A 5 -77.18 22.29 -3.71
CA ASP A 5 -76.42 23.35 -4.38
C ASP A 5 -76.76 24.67 -3.65
N GLU A 6 -75.93 25.70 -3.87
CA GLU A 6 -76.27 27.15 -3.94
C GLU A 6 -76.93 27.80 -2.67
N ASP A 7 -76.63 29.03 -2.24
CA ASP A 7 -76.50 30.24 -3.05
C ASP A 7 -75.99 31.45 -2.24
N MET A 8 -75.64 32.50 -2.98
CA MET A 8 -75.17 33.86 -2.64
C MET A 8 -75.83 34.60 -1.45
N GLN A 9 -75.07 35.45 -0.73
CA GLN A 9 -75.18 36.93 -0.82
C GLN A 9 -74.30 37.71 0.19
N ASP A 10 -73.55 38.65 -0.37
CA ASP A 10 -73.27 40.04 0.06
C ASP A 10 -72.60 40.45 1.39
N SER A 11 -71.39 41.01 1.19
CA SER A 11 -71.01 42.39 1.53
C SER A 11 -70.96 42.85 2.99
N GLN A 12 -69.74 43.12 3.50
CA GLN A 12 -69.35 44.47 3.94
C GLN A 12 -67.84 44.61 4.25
N ALA A 13 -67.32 45.77 3.86
CA ALA A 13 -65.94 46.19 3.89
C ALA A 13 -65.43 46.52 5.31
N THR A 14 -64.13 46.36 5.54
CA THR A 14 -63.32 47.37 6.25
C THR A 14 -61.86 47.27 5.81
N GLN A 15 -61.36 48.41 5.32
CA GLN A 15 -59.97 48.68 4.98
C GLN A 15 -59.13 48.79 6.25
N SER A 16 -57.94 48.20 6.25
CA SER A 16 -56.79 48.73 6.99
C SER A 16 -55.52 48.52 6.17
N THR A 17 -55.06 49.62 5.62
CA THR A 17 -53.80 49.83 4.91
C THR A 17 -52.62 49.97 5.89
N ILE A 18 -51.40 49.93 5.31
CA ILE A 18 -50.09 50.44 5.79
C ILE A 18 -49.12 49.34 6.33
N PRO A 19 -47.83 49.29 5.92
CA PRO A 19 -47.23 49.58 4.59
C PRO A 19 -46.08 48.60 4.21
N ASP A 20 -45.59 48.79 2.98
CA ASP A 20 -44.37 48.22 2.42
C ASP A 20 -43.10 48.47 3.27
N SER A 21 -42.27 47.43 3.34
CA SER A 21 -40.86 47.49 3.75
C SER A 21 -40.00 47.01 2.58
N PRO A 22 -39.12 47.84 2.00
CA PRO A 22 -38.20 47.40 0.96
C PRO A 22 -36.85 47.05 1.62
N PHE A 23 -36.62 45.76 1.83
CA PHE A 23 -35.26 45.24 1.97
C PHE A 23 -35.07 44.08 1.01
N ASP A 24 -34.48 44.45 -0.12
CA ASP A 24 -33.92 43.61 -1.15
C ASP A 24 -32.80 42.73 -0.54
N GLN A 25 -33.15 41.47 -0.27
CA GLN A 25 -32.19 40.40 -0.06
C GLN A 25 -32.34 39.44 -1.24
N THR A 26 -31.48 39.65 -2.24
CA THR A 26 -31.14 38.63 -3.22
C THR A 26 -30.56 37.43 -2.46
N ALA A 27 -31.41 36.44 -2.24
CA ALA A 27 -30.98 35.13 -1.78
C ALA A 27 -30.03 34.54 -2.83
N PRO A 28 -28.85 34.02 -2.44
CA PRO A 28 -28.05 33.21 -3.35
C PRO A 28 -28.88 31.97 -3.68
N GLY A 29 -29.13 31.77 -4.98
CA GLY A 29 -29.81 30.59 -5.48
C GLY A 29 -29.12 29.34 -4.93
N ALA A 30 -29.94 28.38 -4.50
CA ALA A 30 -29.46 27.03 -4.30
C ALA A 30 -28.91 26.57 -5.65
N ASP A 31 -27.58 26.53 -5.75
CA ASP A 31 -26.91 25.81 -6.82
C ASP A 31 -27.27 24.34 -6.60
N ASP A 32 -28.29 23.88 -7.33
CA ASP A 32 -28.55 22.48 -7.56
C ASP A 32 -27.33 21.92 -8.31
N ASP A 33 -26.27 21.62 -7.55
CA ASP A 33 -25.17 20.78 -7.96
C ASP A 33 -25.72 19.36 -8.13
N GLU A 34 -26.52 19.14 -9.19
CA GLU A 34 -26.76 17.82 -9.72
C GLU A 34 -25.38 17.16 -9.87
N ASP A 35 -25.22 15.99 -9.24
CA ASP A 35 -24.03 15.17 -9.28
C ASP A 35 -23.79 14.67 -10.72
N ASP A 36 -23.35 15.58 -11.60
CA ASP A 36 -22.90 15.32 -12.95
C ASP A 36 -21.51 14.67 -12.84
N ASN A 37 -21.56 13.40 -12.42
CA ASN A 37 -20.44 12.57 -12.02
C ASN A 37 -19.82 11.82 -13.23
N SER A 38 -20.06 12.26 -14.47
CA SER A 38 -19.46 11.68 -15.66
C SER A 38 -18.29 12.51 -16.20
N GLU A 39 -17.16 12.49 -15.47
CA GLU A 39 -15.85 12.91 -16.05
C GLU A 39 -15.42 12.08 -17.27
N SER A 40 -16.17 11.05 -17.65
CA SER A 40 -15.93 10.23 -18.85
C SER A 40 -16.52 10.79 -20.14
N ASP A 41 -17.23 11.92 -20.10
CA ASP A 41 -18.01 12.47 -21.22
C ASP A 41 -17.44 13.78 -21.81
N ASP A 42 -16.32 14.27 -21.28
CA ASP A 42 -15.76 15.60 -21.63
C ASP A 42 -15.07 15.67 -23.02
N GLU A 43 -15.11 14.61 -23.82
CA GLU A 43 -14.88 14.69 -25.27
C GLU A 43 -15.91 13.84 -26.03
N PRO A 44 -16.41 14.29 -27.21
CA PRO A 44 -17.31 13.49 -28.01
C PRO A 44 -16.63 12.18 -28.36
N ARG A 45 -17.04 11.09 -27.70
CA ARG A 45 -16.72 9.74 -28.14
C ARG A 45 -17.22 9.64 -29.58
N SER A 46 -16.31 9.69 -30.55
CA SER A 46 -16.62 9.30 -31.93
C SER A 46 -17.37 7.97 -31.85
N PRO A 47 -18.55 7.83 -32.51
CA PRO A 47 -19.41 6.67 -32.35
C PRO A 47 -18.77 5.47 -33.04
N ARG A 48 -17.82 4.83 -32.37
CA ARG A 48 -17.51 3.41 -32.57
C ARG A 48 -18.25 2.67 -31.47
N THR A 49 -19.46 2.24 -31.80
CA THR A 49 -20.17 1.19 -31.08
C THR A 49 -19.31 -0.07 -31.10
N TYR A 50 -18.48 -0.23 -30.08
CA TYR A 50 -17.80 -1.50 -29.83
C TYR A 50 -18.86 -2.52 -29.40
N SER A 51 -19.23 -3.40 -30.32
CA SER A 51 -19.90 -4.67 -30.01
C SER A 51 -19.02 -5.43 -29.01
N ARG A 52 -19.41 -5.37 -27.73
CA ARG A 52 -18.60 -5.74 -26.55
C ARG A 52 -18.38 -7.24 -26.37
N PHE A 53 -18.89 -8.12 -27.25
CA PHE A 53 -18.77 -9.57 -27.06
C PHE A 53 -18.29 -10.37 -28.29
N SER A 54 -18.17 -9.78 -29.48
CA SER A 54 -17.88 -10.56 -30.71
C SER A 54 -16.56 -10.23 -31.43
N SER A 55 -15.71 -9.34 -30.91
CA SER A 55 -14.51 -8.85 -31.62
C SER A 55 -13.16 -9.13 -30.95
N PHE A 56 -13.08 -10.10 -30.04
CA PHE A 56 -11.81 -10.50 -29.39
C PHE A 56 -10.74 -11.02 -30.37
N GLN A 57 -11.06 -11.30 -31.64
CA GLN A 57 -10.12 -11.82 -32.64
C GLN A 57 -9.69 -10.82 -33.72
N SER A 58 -10.27 -9.61 -33.82
CA SER A 58 -10.08 -8.76 -35.01
C SER A 58 -9.34 -7.43 -34.77
N GLY A 59 -8.79 -7.21 -33.57
CA GLY A 59 -8.14 -5.94 -33.20
C GLY A 59 -6.66 -5.80 -33.57
N ALA A 60 -6.03 -6.81 -34.17
CA ALA A 60 -4.57 -6.89 -34.29
C ALA A 60 -3.98 -6.42 -35.65
N THR A 61 -4.76 -5.86 -36.58
CA THR A 61 -4.31 -5.69 -37.98
C THR A 61 -4.46 -4.27 -38.56
N ALA A 62 -4.39 -3.20 -37.77
CA ALA A 62 -4.68 -1.84 -38.28
C ALA A 62 -3.66 -0.72 -37.96
N ASN A 63 -2.50 -0.99 -37.35
CA ASN A 63 -1.53 0.05 -37.01
C ASN A 63 -0.16 -0.25 -37.64
N ASP A 64 0.03 0.15 -38.89
CA ASP A 64 1.33 0.05 -39.62
C ASP A 64 2.26 1.26 -39.35
N GLU A 65 1.84 2.24 -38.55
CA GLU A 65 2.74 3.24 -37.97
C GLU A 65 3.07 2.80 -36.54
N GLU A 66 4.25 2.21 -36.34
CA GLU A 66 4.76 1.82 -35.01
C GLU A 66 5.05 3.08 -34.17
N GLU A 67 4.00 3.71 -33.63
CA GLU A 67 4.12 4.66 -32.53
C GLU A 67 4.64 3.90 -31.30
N ASN A 68 5.97 3.80 -31.18
CA ASN A 68 6.61 3.22 -30.00
C ASN A 68 6.29 4.10 -28.78
N ILE A 69 5.89 3.46 -27.67
CA ILE A 69 5.73 4.16 -26.38
C ILE A 69 7.09 4.83 -26.08
N PRO A 70 7.13 6.17 -25.97
CA PRO A 70 8.39 6.89 -25.85
C PRO A 70 9.08 6.46 -24.56
N PHE A 71 10.17 5.71 -24.68
CA PHE A 71 10.97 5.29 -23.53
C PHE A 71 12.46 5.49 -23.75
N HIS A 72 13.04 6.29 -22.86
CA HIS A 72 14.47 6.46 -22.66
C HIS A 72 14.99 5.40 -21.67
N VAL A 73 15.12 4.13 -22.06
CA VAL A 73 15.65 3.08 -21.14
C VAL A 73 17.12 2.73 -21.38
N GLU A 74 17.75 3.22 -22.45
CA GLU A 74 19.08 2.70 -22.83
C GLU A 74 20.27 3.25 -22.05
N ARG A 75 20.10 4.21 -21.13
CA ARG A 75 21.25 4.76 -20.38
C ARG A 75 21.32 4.15 -18.99
N VAL A 76 22.35 3.33 -18.78
CA VAL A 76 22.84 2.96 -17.45
C VAL A 76 23.19 4.27 -16.71
N CYS A 77 22.41 4.59 -15.68
CA CYS A 77 22.70 5.74 -14.84
C CYS A 77 23.84 5.38 -13.88
N ASN A 78 25.02 5.97 -14.07
CA ASN A 78 26.21 5.73 -13.24
C ASN A 78 26.10 6.35 -11.82
N HIS A 79 24.89 6.63 -11.33
CA HIS A 79 24.65 7.23 -10.00
C HIS A 79 24.29 6.18 -8.93
N ILE A 80 24.60 4.90 -9.19
CA ILE A 80 24.20 3.70 -8.42
C ILE A 80 24.49 3.79 -6.90
N ASP A 81 25.42 4.63 -6.46
CA ASP A 81 25.90 4.61 -5.06
C ASP A 81 25.04 5.36 -4.03
N LYS A 82 23.87 5.95 -4.35
CA LYS A 82 23.30 7.02 -3.49
C LYS A 82 21.86 6.92 -2.99
N LEU A 83 21.11 5.85 -3.29
CA LEU A 83 19.80 5.64 -2.67
C LEU A 83 19.74 4.35 -1.86
N THR A 84 20.56 4.25 -0.82
CA THR A 84 20.02 3.52 0.35
C THR A 84 18.85 4.35 0.88
N PRO A 85 17.62 3.81 0.96
CA PRO A 85 16.48 4.53 1.50
C PRO A 85 16.93 5.10 2.82
N PRO A 86 16.97 6.44 2.94
CA PRO A 86 17.73 6.97 4.03
C PRO A 86 17.08 6.60 5.35
N GLN A 87 17.87 6.13 6.31
CA GLN A 87 17.39 5.72 7.62
C GLN A 87 16.61 6.82 8.37
N TYR A 88 16.67 8.07 7.89
CA TYR A 88 15.95 9.19 8.48
C TYR A 88 14.46 9.25 8.12
N ILE A 89 14.00 8.59 7.05
CA ILE A 89 12.59 8.64 6.67
C ILE A 89 11.84 7.56 7.43
N ARG A 90 11.33 7.96 8.61
CA ARG A 90 10.50 7.11 9.47
C ARG A 90 9.06 6.97 8.97
N PHE A 91 8.70 7.66 7.89
CA PHE A 91 7.34 7.64 7.39
C PHE A 91 7.09 6.38 6.56
N SER A 92 6.17 5.56 7.04
CA SER A 92 5.61 4.41 6.33
C SER A 92 4.47 4.90 5.45
N LEU A 93 4.58 4.65 4.14
CA LEU A 93 3.42 4.84 3.26
C LEU A 93 2.35 3.79 3.59
N PRO A 94 1.06 4.05 3.28
CA PRO A 94 -0.01 3.06 3.46
C PRO A 94 0.31 1.72 2.80
N GLY A 95 0.94 1.76 1.63
CA GLY A 95 1.37 0.60 0.85
C GLY A 95 2.32 -0.34 1.59
N HIS A 96 3.17 0.21 2.47
CA HIS A 96 4.19 -0.55 3.19
C HIS A 96 3.59 -1.55 4.19
N GLU A 97 2.38 -1.29 4.70
CA GLU A 97 1.64 -2.27 5.52
C GLU A 97 1.39 -3.57 4.73
N TYR A 98 1.06 -3.46 3.44
CA TYR A 98 0.90 -4.63 2.58
C TYR A 98 2.23 -5.34 2.32
N GLY A 99 3.35 -4.62 2.31
CA GLY A 99 4.70 -5.22 2.23
C GLY A 99 5.00 -6.11 3.44
N LEU A 100 4.76 -5.60 4.65
CA LEU A 100 4.89 -6.38 5.88
C LEU A 100 3.93 -7.58 5.91
N LEU A 101 2.72 -7.39 5.40
CA LEU A 101 1.71 -8.45 5.30
C LEU A 101 2.13 -9.52 4.28
N LEU A 102 2.69 -9.12 3.14
CA LEU A 102 3.24 -10.01 2.12
C LEU A 102 4.35 -10.88 2.70
N GLU A 103 5.29 -10.29 3.44
CA GLU A 103 6.41 -11.02 4.06
C GLU A 103 5.95 -11.97 5.16
N SER A 104 4.97 -11.57 5.97
CA SER A 104 4.54 -12.33 7.15
C SER A 104 3.46 -13.39 6.85
N LYS A 105 2.51 -13.08 5.98
CA LYS A 105 1.30 -13.88 5.70
C LYS A 105 1.08 -14.21 4.21
N GLY A 106 1.86 -13.65 3.29
CA GLY A 106 1.76 -13.96 1.86
C GLY A 106 0.67 -13.17 1.11
N LEU A 107 0.53 -13.45 -0.19
CA LEU A 107 -0.35 -12.68 -1.08
C LEU A 107 -1.84 -12.81 -0.77
N GLU A 108 -2.29 -13.95 -0.27
CA GLU A 108 -3.72 -14.17 0.04
C GLU A 108 -4.20 -13.19 1.12
N ALA A 109 -3.37 -12.95 2.14
CA ALA A 109 -3.65 -11.98 3.19
C ALA A 109 -3.66 -10.55 2.63
N VAL A 110 -2.73 -10.24 1.70
CA VAL A 110 -2.67 -8.94 1.03
C VAL A 110 -3.92 -8.69 0.18
N ALA A 111 -4.32 -9.64 -0.66
CA ALA A 111 -5.52 -9.54 -1.49
C ALA A 111 -6.79 -9.33 -0.64
N SER A 112 -6.90 -10.05 0.47
CA SER A 112 -8.01 -9.89 1.41
C SER A 112 -8.01 -8.49 2.04
N LYS A 113 -6.87 -8.04 2.57
CA LYS A 113 -6.73 -6.74 3.24
C LYS A 113 -7.02 -5.57 2.30
N ILE A 114 -6.57 -5.64 1.04
CA ILE A 114 -6.88 -4.61 0.01
C ILE A 114 -8.39 -4.44 -0.16
N LEU A 115 -9.13 -5.54 -0.32
CA LEU A 115 -10.57 -5.47 -0.52
C LEU A 115 -11.28 -5.01 0.75
N ASP A 116 -10.87 -5.50 1.92
CA ASP A 116 -11.44 -5.08 3.20
C ASP A 116 -11.22 -3.56 3.41
N ASP A 117 -10.03 -3.04 3.08
CA ASP A 117 -9.73 -1.60 3.13
C ASP A 117 -10.58 -0.79 2.14
N GLU A 118 -10.71 -1.25 0.89
CA GLU A 118 -11.50 -0.57 -0.13
C GLU A 118 -12.99 -0.52 0.22
N ILE A 119 -13.53 -1.62 0.76
CA ILE A 119 -14.90 -1.70 1.27
C ILE A 119 -15.09 -0.74 2.44
N SER A 120 -14.13 -0.72 3.38
CA SER A 120 -14.21 0.15 4.56
C SER A 120 -14.16 1.63 4.21
N SER A 121 -13.44 2.01 3.14
CA SER A 121 -13.40 3.38 2.63
C SER A 121 -14.69 3.80 1.90
N GLY A 122 -15.57 2.84 1.57
CA GLY A 122 -16.82 3.09 0.87
C GLY A 122 -16.69 3.30 -0.64
N TYR A 123 -15.47 3.19 -1.17
CA TYR A 123 -15.16 3.31 -2.61
C TYR A 123 -15.63 2.13 -3.43
N PHE A 124 -15.59 0.95 -2.83
CA PHE A 124 -16.02 -0.28 -3.47
C PHE A 124 -17.12 -0.93 -2.65
N LYS A 125 -18.28 -1.16 -3.29
CA LYS A 125 -19.45 -1.79 -2.67
C LYS A 125 -19.75 -3.09 -3.40
N PRO A 126 -19.02 -4.18 -3.10
CA PRO A 126 -19.24 -5.45 -3.76
C PRO A 126 -20.54 -6.09 -3.29
N ASP A 127 -21.11 -6.95 -4.14
CA ASP A 127 -22.09 -7.94 -3.70
C ASP A 127 -21.43 -8.88 -2.67
N PRO A 128 -21.98 -9.01 -1.45
CA PRO A 128 -21.46 -9.93 -0.44
C PRO A 128 -21.31 -11.37 -0.93
N GLN A 129 -22.17 -11.83 -1.85
CA GLN A 129 -22.12 -13.18 -2.42
C GLN A 129 -20.88 -13.40 -3.28
N LEU A 130 -20.33 -12.33 -3.87
CA LEU A 130 -19.17 -12.40 -4.77
C LEU A 130 -17.84 -12.16 -4.04
N LEU A 131 -17.86 -11.78 -2.75
CA LEU A 131 -16.65 -11.33 -2.05
C LEU A 131 -15.51 -12.38 -2.06
N SER A 132 -15.84 -13.66 -1.91
CA SER A 132 -14.85 -14.75 -1.99
C SER A 132 -14.19 -14.85 -3.37
N SER A 133 -14.99 -14.72 -4.43
CA SER A 133 -14.54 -14.74 -5.83
C SER A 133 -13.68 -13.52 -6.14
N LEU A 134 -14.06 -12.34 -5.64
CA LEU A 134 -13.28 -11.11 -5.79
C LEU A 134 -11.93 -11.21 -5.08
N LYS A 135 -11.88 -11.80 -3.88
CA LYS A 135 -10.62 -12.10 -3.16
C LYS A 135 -9.73 -13.04 -3.98
N SER A 136 -10.30 -14.10 -4.53
CA SER A 136 -9.59 -15.07 -5.38
C SER A 136 -9.07 -14.45 -6.67
N LEU A 137 -9.84 -13.56 -7.29
CA LEU A 137 -9.48 -12.86 -8.52
C LEU A 137 -8.38 -11.83 -8.28
N THR A 138 -8.48 -11.09 -7.17
CA THR A 138 -7.43 -10.15 -6.73
C THR A 138 -6.14 -10.90 -6.46
N LEU A 139 -6.19 -12.02 -5.74
CA LEU A 139 -5.04 -12.89 -5.51
C LEU A 139 -4.39 -13.36 -6.82
N SER A 140 -5.21 -13.82 -7.77
CA SER A 140 -4.75 -14.30 -9.08
C SER A 140 -4.05 -13.24 -9.90
N PHE A 141 -4.59 -12.03 -9.89
CA PHE A 141 -3.95 -10.91 -10.54
C PHE A 141 -2.60 -10.60 -9.89
N LEU A 142 -2.53 -10.55 -8.56
CA LEU A 142 -1.28 -10.28 -7.84
C LEU A 142 -0.23 -11.39 -8.03
N THR A 143 -0.64 -12.66 -8.08
CA THR A 143 0.27 -13.77 -8.41
C THR A 143 0.74 -13.71 -9.87
N GLY A 144 0.03 -13.04 -10.76
CA GLY A 144 0.46 -12.79 -12.13
C GLY A 144 1.59 -11.77 -12.30
N ILE A 145 1.98 -11.05 -11.24
CA ILE A 145 2.99 -9.99 -11.29
C ILE A 145 4.36 -10.53 -10.84
N HIS A 146 5.40 -10.18 -11.60
CA HIS A 146 6.79 -10.50 -11.26
C HIS A 146 7.17 -9.98 -9.86
N ARG A 147 7.71 -10.84 -8.98
CA ARG A 147 7.88 -10.52 -7.54
C ARG A 147 8.75 -9.30 -7.27
N PRO A 148 9.94 -9.15 -7.87
CA PRO A 148 10.72 -7.92 -7.74
C PRO A 148 9.95 -6.66 -8.15
N THR A 149 9.17 -6.74 -9.22
CA THR A 149 8.34 -5.61 -9.69
C THR A 149 7.23 -5.27 -8.70
N LEU A 150 6.54 -6.30 -8.18
CA LEU A 150 5.50 -6.12 -7.16
C LEU A 150 6.08 -5.52 -5.87
N LYS A 151 7.25 -5.99 -5.45
CA LYS A 151 7.95 -5.46 -4.28
C LYS A 151 8.34 -3.99 -4.47
N ALA A 152 8.95 -3.65 -5.60
CA ALA A 152 9.31 -2.27 -5.93
C ALA A 152 8.08 -1.34 -6.02
N LEU A 153 6.95 -1.86 -6.50
CA LEU A 153 5.68 -1.13 -6.50
C LEU A 153 5.21 -0.81 -5.08
N ILE A 154 5.26 -1.80 -4.18
CA ILE A 154 4.87 -1.68 -2.76
C ILE A 154 5.80 -0.71 -2.01
N GLU A 155 7.11 -0.85 -2.22
CA GLU A 155 8.13 0.03 -1.62
C GLU A 155 8.00 1.46 -2.14
N GLY A 156 7.42 1.63 -3.33
CA GLY A 156 7.14 2.91 -3.93
C GLY A 156 8.32 3.47 -4.72
N ASP A 157 9.23 2.62 -5.18
CA ASP A 157 10.45 2.99 -5.90
C ASP A 157 10.56 2.30 -7.28
N LEU A 158 9.45 1.74 -7.80
CA LEU A 158 9.43 1.02 -9.09
C LEU A 158 10.09 1.79 -10.24
N ALA A 159 9.85 3.10 -10.36
CA ALA A 159 10.50 3.93 -11.37
C ALA A 159 12.03 3.90 -11.30
N TYR A 160 12.60 3.94 -10.09
CA TYR A 160 14.03 3.82 -9.86
C TYR A 160 14.53 2.39 -10.16
N GLN A 161 13.80 1.37 -9.67
CA GLN A 161 14.16 -0.04 -9.83
C GLN A 161 14.17 -0.47 -11.30
N VAL A 162 13.33 0.11 -12.17
CA VAL A 162 13.37 -0.14 -13.62
C VAL A 162 14.71 0.25 -14.26
N PHE A 163 15.47 1.18 -13.69
CA PHE A 163 16.81 1.53 -14.20
C PHE A 163 17.95 0.82 -13.48
N HIS A 164 17.76 0.46 -12.21
CA HIS A 164 18.86 0.05 -11.33
C HIS A 164 18.81 -1.44 -10.93
N ASN A 165 17.71 -2.12 -11.19
CA ASN A 165 17.57 -3.56 -10.95
C ASN A 165 17.38 -4.28 -12.28
N HIS A 166 18.34 -5.14 -12.62
CA HIS A 166 18.36 -5.86 -13.89
C HIS A 166 17.11 -6.72 -14.11
N GLU A 167 16.60 -7.38 -13.07
CA GLU A 167 15.41 -8.25 -13.18
C GLU A 167 14.14 -7.43 -13.43
N VAL A 168 13.97 -6.33 -12.71
CA VAL A 168 12.83 -5.40 -12.89
C VAL A 168 12.90 -4.72 -14.25
N ASN A 169 14.08 -4.28 -14.67
CA ASN A 169 14.33 -3.68 -15.98
C ASN A 169 13.97 -4.64 -17.11
N LYS A 170 14.53 -5.87 -17.08
CA LYS A 170 14.25 -6.91 -18.07
C LYS A 170 12.74 -7.15 -18.18
N ARG A 171 12.05 -7.28 -17.05
CA ARG A 171 10.60 -7.50 -17.05
C ARG A 171 9.81 -6.32 -17.61
N ALA A 172 10.18 -5.09 -17.26
CA ALA A 172 9.55 -3.89 -17.78
C ALA A 172 9.74 -3.77 -19.30
N MET A 173 10.91 -4.13 -19.82
CA MET A 173 11.18 -4.18 -21.27
C MET A 173 10.35 -5.25 -21.97
N GLU A 174 10.27 -6.46 -21.42
CA GLU A 174 9.43 -7.54 -21.97
C GLU A 174 7.95 -7.14 -22.06
N LEU A 175 7.42 -6.49 -21.00
CA LEU A 175 6.05 -5.99 -21.00
C LEU A 175 5.89 -4.89 -22.06
N ARG A 176 6.80 -3.92 -22.12
CA ARG A 176 6.78 -2.85 -23.13
C ARG A 176 6.72 -3.42 -24.56
N ASP A 177 7.60 -4.35 -24.88
CA ASP A 177 7.71 -4.92 -26.23
C ASP A 177 6.48 -5.75 -26.62
N GLN A 178 5.69 -6.18 -25.62
CA GLN A 178 4.42 -6.86 -25.82
C GLN A 178 3.24 -5.89 -25.95
N VAL A 179 3.34 -4.62 -25.56
CA VAL A 179 2.20 -3.69 -25.55
C VAL A 179 1.44 -3.64 -26.88
N PRO A 180 2.09 -3.55 -28.06
CA PRO A 180 1.36 -3.51 -29.33
C PRO A 180 0.49 -4.75 -29.61
N LYS A 181 0.75 -5.86 -28.92
CA LYS A 181 0.07 -7.15 -29.07
C LYS A 181 -1.02 -7.38 -28.02
N GLN A 182 -1.18 -6.47 -27.06
CA GLN A 182 -2.02 -6.67 -25.88
C GLN A 182 -3.21 -5.74 -25.89
N LEU A 183 -4.35 -6.26 -25.44
CA LEU A 183 -5.62 -5.53 -25.46
C LEU A 183 -5.80 -4.56 -24.30
N ALA A 184 -5.17 -4.81 -23.15
CA ALA A 184 -5.34 -3.98 -21.97
C ALA A 184 -4.25 -4.26 -20.92
N GLY A 185 -3.97 -3.26 -20.08
CA GLY A 185 -3.07 -3.43 -18.95
C GLY A 185 -3.23 -2.38 -17.86
N ILE A 186 -2.57 -2.65 -16.74
CA ILE A 186 -2.33 -1.68 -15.68
C ILE A 186 -0.94 -1.09 -15.85
N TYR A 187 -0.85 0.22 -15.71
CA TYR A 187 0.39 0.97 -15.75
C TYR A 187 0.56 1.82 -14.48
N GLN A 188 1.79 2.19 -14.20
CA GLN A 188 2.16 3.23 -13.27
C GLN A 188 2.71 4.43 -14.04
N ILE A 189 2.34 5.63 -13.62
CA ILE A 189 3.06 6.85 -14.01
C ILE A 189 3.77 7.40 -12.79
N ALA A 190 5.03 7.77 -12.94
CA ALA A 190 5.80 8.43 -11.90
C ALA A 190 6.45 9.71 -12.43
N LEU A 191 6.44 10.79 -11.64
CA LEU A 191 7.19 12.01 -11.93
C LEU A 191 8.63 11.84 -11.46
N VAL A 192 9.54 11.63 -12.41
CA VAL A 192 10.94 11.26 -12.14
C VAL A 192 11.89 11.85 -13.17
N ASP A 193 13.17 11.93 -12.84
CA ASP A 193 14.20 12.30 -13.80
C ASP A 193 14.50 11.17 -14.79
N LYS A 194 15.50 11.39 -15.66
CA LYS A 194 15.98 10.40 -16.64
C LYS A 194 16.53 9.09 -16.05
N CYS A 195 16.71 9.02 -14.74
CA CYS A 195 17.21 7.88 -13.99
C CYS A 195 16.14 7.28 -13.07
N GLY A 196 14.88 7.70 -13.17
CA GLY A 196 13.83 7.20 -12.29
C GLY A 196 13.88 7.79 -10.87
N MET A 197 14.63 8.87 -10.66
CA MET A 197 14.74 9.54 -9.36
C MET A 197 13.63 10.58 -9.22
N SER A 198 12.99 10.64 -8.06
CA SER A 198 12.00 11.69 -7.75
C SER A 198 12.64 13.09 -7.76
N PRO A 199 11.84 14.16 -7.96
CA PRO A 199 12.19 15.50 -7.48
C PRO A 199 12.72 15.50 -6.05
N THR A 200 13.67 16.41 -5.78
CA THR A 200 14.18 16.63 -4.41
C THR A 200 13.08 17.18 -3.51
N ALA A 201 13.21 16.99 -2.20
CA ALA A 201 12.21 17.54 -1.27
C ALA A 201 12.16 19.08 -1.34
N ALA A 202 13.28 19.76 -1.59
CA ALA A 202 13.31 21.20 -1.82
C ALA A 202 12.44 21.61 -3.03
N HIS A 203 12.59 20.93 -4.17
CA HIS A 203 11.76 21.20 -5.36
C HIS A 203 10.28 20.92 -5.10
N LEU A 204 9.96 19.86 -4.34
CA LEU A 204 8.58 19.54 -3.98
C LEU A 204 7.95 20.56 -3.03
N ILE A 205 8.72 21.17 -2.12
CA ILE A 205 8.24 22.26 -1.25
C ILE A 205 7.90 23.49 -2.09
N GLU A 206 8.78 23.88 -3.01
CA GLU A 206 8.54 25.01 -3.91
C GLU A 206 7.32 24.76 -4.81
N ALA A 207 7.25 23.57 -5.41
CA ALA A 207 6.11 23.16 -6.22
C ALA A 207 4.81 23.12 -5.41
N HIS A 208 4.85 22.67 -4.15
CA HIS A 208 3.70 22.69 -3.24
C HIS A 208 3.19 24.11 -3.04
N ASP A 209 4.06 25.07 -2.73
CA ASP A 209 3.67 26.44 -2.41
C ASP A 209 3.04 27.13 -3.64
N VAL A 210 3.62 26.91 -4.83
CA VAL A 210 3.06 27.41 -6.09
C VAL A 210 1.73 26.76 -6.42
N ALA A 211 1.63 25.44 -6.30
CA ALA A 211 0.39 24.71 -6.56
C ALA A 211 -0.74 25.14 -5.60
N LEU A 212 -0.41 25.41 -4.33
CA LEU A 212 -1.37 25.88 -3.34
C LEU A 212 -1.96 27.23 -3.77
N HIS A 213 -1.10 28.18 -4.14
CA HIS A 213 -1.54 29.48 -4.64
C HIS A 213 -2.28 29.41 -5.98
N TYR A 214 -1.92 28.46 -6.84
CA TYR A 214 -2.65 28.19 -8.08
C TYR A 214 -4.11 27.74 -7.81
N THR A 215 -4.39 27.12 -6.65
CA THR A 215 -5.76 26.75 -6.23
C THR A 215 -6.58 27.90 -5.62
N GLU A 216 -5.97 29.07 -5.40
CA GLU A 216 -6.68 30.23 -4.88
C GLU A 216 -7.46 30.94 -5.99
N ARG A 217 -8.65 31.43 -5.65
CA ARG A 217 -9.54 32.16 -6.55
C ARG A 217 -9.66 33.63 -6.12
N SER A 218 -8.58 34.21 -5.59
CA SER A 218 -8.53 35.62 -5.22
C SER A 218 -7.99 36.47 -6.36
N ASP A 219 -8.55 37.67 -6.50
CA ASP A 219 -8.03 38.70 -7.42
C ASP A 219 -6.87 39.49 -6.79
N ASP A 220 -6.60 39.25 -5.51
CA ASP A 220 -5.59 39.96 -4.71
C ASP A 220 -4.19 39.35 -4.81
N GLN A 221 -3.94 38.49 -5.81
CA GLN A 221 -2.62 37.88 -5.98
C GLN A 221 -1.65 38.87 -6.65
N GLU A 222 -0.36 38.74 -6.31
CA GLU A 222 0.68 39.58 -6.90
C GLU A 222 0.78 39.33 -8.42
N PRO A 223 1.00 40.36 -9.26
CA PRO A 223 1.09 40.23 -10.72
C PRO A 223 2.05 39.12 -11.19
N GLU A 224 3.19 39.00 -10.52
CA GLU A 224 4.23 38.00 -10.79
C GLU A 224 3.70 36.56 -10.69
N ARG A 225 2.72 36.31 -9.82
CA ARG A 225 2.09 34.99 -9.68
C ARG A 225 1.20 34.67 -10.87
N TYR A 226 0.49 35.65 -11.42
CA TYR A 226 -0.34 35.43 -12.60
C TYR A 226 0.49 35.08 -13.83
N GLU A 227 1.66 35.69 -14.00
CA GLU A 227 2.61 35.31 -15.05
C GLU A 227 3.03 33.85 -14.90
N HIS A 228 3.37 33.43 -13.68
CA HIS A 228 3.73 32.03 -13.41
C HIS A 228 2.56 31.06 -13.64
N PHE A 229 1.34 31.43 -13.28
CA PHE A 229 0.16 30.61 -13.58
C PHE A 229 -0.07 30.49 -15.08
N GLU A 230 0.17 31.55 -15.86
CA GLU A 230 0.09 31.50 -17.32
C GLU A 230 1.12 30.53 -17.90
N GLU A 231 2.35 30.48 -17.37
CA GLU A 231 3.37 29.48 -17.76
C GLU A 231 2.89 28.05 -17.46
N ILE A 232 2.33 27.81 -16.28
CA ILE A 232 1.76 26.50 -15.89
C ILE A 232 0.64 26.10 -16.86
N ASP A 233 -0.21 27.06 -17.21
CA ASP A 233 -1.41 26.91 -18.02
C ASP A 233 -1.15 26.71 -19.51
N THR A 234 0.02 27.14 -19.97
CA THR A 234 0.53 27.00 -21.33
C THR A 234 1.57 25.88 -21.46
N TYR A 235 1.97 25.24 -20.35
CA TYR A 235 2.84 24.08 -20.38
C TYR A 235 2.24 22.96 -21.26
N LYS A 236 2.96 22.61 -22.33
CA LYS A 236 2.57 21.62 -23.37
C LYS A 236 1.31 21.98 -24.18
N HIS A 237 0.87 23.23 -24.13
CA HIS A 237 -0.34 23.66 -24.82
C HIS A 237 -0.12 24.99 -25.52
N ALA A 238 -0.91 25.22 -26.58
CA ALA A 238 -0.88 26.52 -27.24
C ALA A 238 -1.33 27.61 -26.26
N ALA A 239 -0.65 28.76 -26.32
CA ALA A 239 -1.08 29.98 -25.65
C ALA A 239 -2.51 30.31 -26.07
N PHE A 240 -3.34 30.73 -25.11
CA PHE A 240 -4.74 31.00 -25.34
C PHE A 240 -4.94 32.51 -25.44
N PRO A 241 -5.54 33.02 -26.51
CA PRO A 241 -5.34 34.40 -26.92
C PRO A 241 -5.99 35.48 -26.03
N ARG A 242 -6.86 35.13 -25.06
CA ARG A 242 -7.52 36.06 -24.13
C ARG A 242 -7.99 35.34 -22.88
N ARG A 243 -7.30 35.49 -21.75
CA ARG A 243 -7.73 34.87 -20.49
C ARG A 243 -7.97 35.91 -19.41
N ASP A 244 -9.10 35.75 -18.74
CA ASP A 244 -9.36 36.30 -17.42
C ASP A 244 -8.23 35.85 -16.48
N LEU A 245 -7.76 36.74 -15.59
CA LEU A 245 -6.76 36.43 -14.56
C LEU A 245 -7.15 35.23 -13.68
N ARG A 246 -8.45 34.89 -13.66
CA ARG A 246 -9.03 33.74 -12.95
C ARG A 246 -8.97 32.42 -13.69
N TRP A 247 -8.51 32.39 -14.95
CA TRP A 247 -8.43 31.17 -15.71
C TRP A 247 -7.34 30.24 -15.15
N ARG A 248 -7.68 28.97 -14.93
CA ARG A 248 -6.78 27.93 -14.40
C ARG A 248 -7.08 26.61 -15.08
N ARG A 249 -6.27 26.18 -16.06
CA ARG A 249 -6.55 25.02 -16.94
C ARG A 249 -7.01 23.82 -16.15
N TYR A 250 -6.15 23.43 -15.20
CA TYR A 250 -6.28 22.17 -14.48
C TYR A 250 -7.42 22.19 -13.46
N LEU A 251 -7.94 23.37 -13.08
CA LEU A 251 -9.06 23.51 -12.13
C LEU A 251 -10.40 23.75 -12.83
N MET A 252 -10.36 23.93 -14.15
CA MET A 252 -11.55 24.17 -14.96
C MET A 252 -11.92 22.94 -15.77
N HIS A 253 -13.18 22.89 -16.18
CA HIS A 253 -13.72 21.91 -17.12
C HIS A 253 -14.67 22.61 -18.09
N LYS A 254 -14.91 22.01 -19.25
CA LYS A 254 -15.66 22.65 -20.33
C LYS A 254 -17.09 22.12 -20.36
N VAL A 255 -18.03 22.90 -19.84
CA VAL A 255 -19.47 22.56 -19.84
C VAL A 255 -20.16 23.37 -20.94
N GLN A 256 -20.76 22.69 -21.91
CA GLN A 256 -21.51 23.33 -23.01
C GLN A 256 -20.71 24.44 -23.73
N GLY A 257 -19.42 24.18 -23.96
CA GLY A 257 -18.53 25.15 -24.61
C GLY A 257 -17.95 26.24 -23.72
N ARG A 258 -18.39 26.34 -22.45
CA ARG A 258 -17.90 27.34 -21.48
C ARG A 258 -17.02 26.69 -20.43
N TRP A 259 -15.91 27.34 -20.08
CA TRP A 259 -15.04 26.87 -18.99
C TRP A 259 -15.64 27.23 -17.65
N LYS A 260 -15.83 26.23 -16.79
CA LYS A 260 -16.34 26.37 -15.42
C LYS A 260 -15.31 25.85 -14.41
N TRP A 261 -15.20 26.55 -13.29
CA TRP A 261 -14.41 26.13 -12.15
C TRP A 261 -15.00 24.88 -11.50
N LYS A 262 -14.16 23.91 -11.11
CA LYS A 262 -14.62 22.65 -10.49
C LYS A 262 -14.20 22.58 -9.02
N THR A 263 -15.12 22.93 -8.10
CA THR A 263 -14.85 22.99 -6.66
C THR A 263 -14.35 21.67 -6.09
N LYS A 264 -15.01 20.54 -6.41
CA LYS A 264 -14.59 19.19 -5.98
C LYS A 264 -13.13 18.87 -6.36
N ARG A 265 -12.65 19.38 -7.51
CA ARG A 265 -11.26 19.19 -7.95
C ARG A 265 -10.29 20.02 -7.12
N VAL A 266 -10.65 21.27 -6.80
CA VAL A 266 -9.86 22.12 -5.91
C VAL A 266 -9.74 21.50 -4.52
N ASP A 267 -10.83 20.97 -3.98
CA ASP A 267 -10.82 20.33 -2.66
C ASP A 267 -9.92 19.09 -2.65
N ALA A 268 -10.00 18.25 -3.68
CA ALA A 268 -9.11 17.10 -3.85
C ALA A 268 -7.63 17.51 -3.95
N PHE A 269 -7.33 18.60 -4.67
CA PHE A 269 -5.96 19.11 -4.81
C PHE A 269 -5.44 19.66 -3.47
N ARG A 270 -6.26 20.42 -2.75
CA ARG A 270 -5.89 20.96 -1.43
C ARG A 270 -5.66 19.84 -0.41
N LEU A 271 -6.50 18.80 -0.43
CA LEU A 271 -6.31 17.62 0.41
C LEU A 271 -4.98 16.92 0.08
N PHE A 272 -4.68 16.73 -1.20
CA PHE A 272 -3.39 16.19 -1.64
C PHE A 272 -2.21 17.05 -1.16
N LEU A 273 -2.26 18.37 -1.41
CA LEU A 273 -1.19 19.28 -1.04
C LEU A 273 -0.95 19.31 0.47
N HIS A 274 -2.02 19.28 1.27
CA HIS A 274 -1.92 19.13 2.72
C HIS A 274 -1.16 17.86 3.13
N ASN A 275 -1.49 16.72 2.53
CA ASN A 275 -0.82 15.44 2.82
C ASN A 275 0.64 15.44 2.34
N LEU A 276 0.91 15.99 1.16
CA LEU A 276 2.27 16.15 0.65
C LEU A 276 3.11 17.03 1.59
N LYS A 277 2.56 18.16 2.06
CA LYS A 277 3.24 19.05 3.00
C LYS A 277 3.58 18.35 4.31
N TYR A 278 2.63 17.58 4.85
CA TYR A 278 2.85 16.79 6.05
C TYR A 278 4.04 15.82 5.88
N LEU A 279 4.17 15.17 4.73
CA LEU A 279 5.34 14.34 4.44
C LEU A 279 6.64 15.14 4.34
N LEU A 280 6.62 16.23 3.59
CA LEU A 280 7.81 17.05 3.35
C LEU A 280 8.36 17.65 4.64
N ASP A 281 7.48 17.98 5.60
CA ASP A 281 7.87 18.48 6.93
C ASP A 281 8.63 17.46 7.79
N THR A 282 8.56 16.17 7.44
CA THR A 282 9.34 15.13 8.12
C THR A 282 10.77 15.01 7.59
N VAL A 283 11.09 15.63 6.46
CA VAL A 283 12.41 15.57 5.83
C VAL A 283 13.37 16.52 6.57
N PRO A 284 14.48 16.03 7.16
CA PRO A 284 15.43 16.91 7.82
C PRO A 284 16.09 17.87 6.81
N ASN A 285 16.42 19.09 7.26
CA ASN A 285 17.00 20.13 6.40
C ASN A 285 18.25 19.67 5.63
N SER A 286 19.09 18.82 6.21
CA SER A 286 20.29 18.26 5.56
C SER A 286 20.00 17.38 4.35
N HIS A 287 18.74 16.99 4.17
CA HIS A 287 18.29 16.07 3.12
C HIS A 287 17.34 16.71 2.11
N LEU A 288 17.03 18.01 2.24
CA LEU A 288 16.14 18.68 1.30
C LEU A 288 16.66 18.69 -0.14
N ALA A 289 17.98 18.70 -0.32
CA ALA A 289 18.63 18.63 -1.63
C ALA A 289 18.74 17.20 -2.20
N GLN A 290 18.36 16.17 -1.44
CA GLN A 290 18.37 14.79 -1.91
C GLN A 290 17.07 14.46 -2.64
N PRO A 291 17.09 13.56 -3.64
CA PRO A 291 15.88 13.02 -4.26
C PRO A 291 14.93 12.49 -3.20
N PHE A 292 13.66 12.87 -3.29
CA PHE A 292 12.65 12.36 -2.38
C PHE A 292 12.48 10.84 -2.62
N PRO A 293 12.41 9.97 -1.60
CA PRO A 293 12.41 8.52 -1.81
C PRO A 293 11.16 7.99 -2.52
N TYR A 294 10.07 8.76 -2.50
CA TYR A 294 8.75 8.32 -2.93
C TYR A 294 8.28 9.21 -4.10
N PRO A 295 8.62 8.88 -5.35
CA PRO A 295 8.16 9.66 -6.50
C PRO A 295 6.64 9.79 -6.53
N LEU A 296 6.17 10.99 -6.88
CA LEU A 296 4.74 11.24 -7.08
C LEU A 296 4.23 10.33 -8.20
N ARG A 297 3.11 9.64 -7.97
CA ARG A 297 2.70 8.52 -8.82
C ARG A 297 1.20 8.34 -8.97
N ASP A 298 0.81 7.87 -10.15
CA ASP A 298 -0.54 7.48 -10.54
C ASP A 298 -0.53 6.00 -10.94
N ILE A 299 -1.62 5.30 -10.67
CA ILE A 299 -1.88 3.95 -11.18
C ILE A 299 -3.15 4.01 -12.00
N GLY A 300 -3.10 3.48 -13.22
CA GLY A 300 -4.26 3.50 -14.09
C GLY A 300 -4.40 2.25 -14.95
N TYR A 301 -5.64 2.03 -15.40
CA TYR A 301 -5.98 1.07 -16.43
C TYR A 301 -6.06 1.73 -17.82
N SER A 302 -5.67 0.99 -18.86
CA SER A 302 -6.06 1.33 -20.23
C SER A 302 -6.26 0.09 -21.10
N SER A 303 -7.23 0.17 -22.03
CA SER A 303 -7.37 -0.75 -23.16
C SER A 303 -6.53 -0.36 -24.38
N ASP A 304 -5.87 0.79 -24.33
CA ASP A 304 -4.92 1.26 -25.34
C ASP A 304 -3.78 1.96 -24.60
N LEU A 305 -2.74 1.20 -24.27
CA LEU A 305 -1.63 1.69 -23.47
C LEU A 305 -0.76 2.70 -24.24
N VAL A 306 -0.67 2.58 -25.57
CA VAL A 306 0.13 3.49 -26.41
C VAL A 306 -0.52 4.87 -26.44
N ARG A 307 -1.81 4.91 -26.80
CA ARG A 307 -2.57 6.15 -26.77
C ARG A 307 -2.58 6.76 -25.38
N ARG A 308 -2.78 5.93 -24.35
CA ARG A 308 -2.82 6.43 -22.97
C ARG A 308 -1.49 7.07 -22.54
N ALA A 309 -0.36 6.48 -22.91
CA ALA A 309 0.95 7.06 -22.63
C ALA A 309 1.12 8.43 -23.32
N LYS A 310 0.64 8.58 -24.56
CA LYS A 310 0.64 9.84 -25.31
C LYS A 310 -0.27 10.89 -24.66
N ASP A 311 -1.50 10.52 -24.33
CA ASP A 311 -2.49 11.34 -23.63
C ASP A 311 -1.89 11.95 -22.35
N HIS A 312 -1.24 11.14 -21.52
CA HIS A 312 -0.55 11.61 -20.32
C HIS A 312 0.63 12.53 -20.63
N ALA A 313 1.49 12.14 -21.56
CA ALA A 313 2.64 12.95 -21.96
C ALA A 313 2.23 14.33 -22.48
N GLU A 314 1.10 14.43 -23.20
CA GLU A 314 0.57 15.66 -23.82
C GLU A 314 -0.45 16.41 -22.94
N HIS A 315 -0.71 15.94 -21.71
CA HIS A 315 -1.74 16.51 -20.81
C HIS A 315 -3.14 16.55 -21.45
N GLN A 316 -3.47 15.53 -22.25
CA GLN A 316 -4.77 15.35 -22.90
C GLN A 316 -5.52 14.21 -22.23
N SER A 317 -6.78 14.43 -21.84
CA SER A 317 -7.64 13.40 -21.23
C SER A 317 -7.01 12.65 -20.05
N SER A 318 -6.10 13.29 -19.34
CA SER A 318 -5.26 12.72 -18.26
C SER A 318 -5.77 13.15 -16.88
N ASN A 319 -5.15 12.60 -15.82
CA ASN A 319 -5.39 13.02 -14.45
C ASN A 319 -4.94 14.49 -14.26
N ALA A 320 -5.90 15.37 -13.95
CA ALA A 320 -5.65 16.80 -13.83
C ALA A 320 -4.64 17.14 -12.72
N LEU A 321 -4.60 16.38 -11.61
CA LEU A 321 -3.65 16.60 -10.52
C LEU A 321 -2.22 16.31 -10.98
N MET A 322 -2.04 15.17 -11.65
CA MET A 322 -0.73 14.79 -12.20
C MET A 322 -0.24 15.80 -13.23
N CYS A 323 -1.13 16.23 -14.14
CA CYS A 323 -0.79 17.23 -15.15
C CYS A 323 -0.44 18.58 -14.53
N LEU A 324 -1.17 19.01 -13.50
CA LEU A 324 -0.85 20.24 -12.76
C LEU A 324 0.55 20.15 -12.13
N LEU A 325 0.85 19.05 -11.42
CA LEU A 325 2.13 18.91 -10.74
C LEU A 325 3.31 18.79 -11.71
N ASP A 326 3.14 18.11 -12.85
CA ASP A 326 4.14 18.11 -13.93
C ASP A 326 4.40 19.56 -14.41
N ALA A 327 3.34 20.32 -14.70
CA ALA A 327 3.46 21.71 -15.14
C ALA A 327 4.09 22.64 -14.09
N VAL A 328 3.67 22.52 -12.83
CA VAL A 328 4.22 23.31 -11.72
C VAL A 328 5.69 22.99 -11.51
N ILE A 329 6.08 21.71 -11.43
CA ILE A 329 7.47 21.30 -11.26
C ILE A 329 8.32 21.75 -12.45
N ALA A 330 7.80 21.62 -13.67
CA ALA A 330 8.51 22.05 -14.87
C ALA A 330 8.80 23.55 -14.85
N THR A 331 7.82 24.38 -14.49
CA THR A 331 7.97 25.84 -14.49
C THR A 331 8.79 26.34 -13.29
N THR A 332 8.65 25.75 -12.11
CA THR A 332 9.47 26.13 -10.95
C THR A 332 10.93 25.72 -11.10
N VAL A 333 11.19 24.47 -11.49
CA VAL A 333 12.55 23.93 -11.49
C VAL A 333 13.37 24.41 -12.69
N ASN A 334 12.76 24.60 -13.88
CA ASN A 334 13.50 25.07 -15.06
C ASN A 334 14.07 26.47 -14.88
N ASN A 335 13.41 27.32 -14.08
CA ASN A 335 13.91 28.66 -13.75
C ASN A 335 15.26 28.63 -13.01
N HIS A 336 15.60 27.52 -12.36
CA HIS A 336 16.87 27.33 -11.65
C HIS A 336 17.99 26.73 -12.52
N VAL A 337 17.67 26.05 -13.63
CA VAL A 337 18.65 25.38 -14.49
C VAL A 337 18.96 26.24 -15.71
N SER A 338 19.85 27.22 -15.52
CA SER A 338 20.35 28.05 -16.63
C SER A 338 21.05 27.21 -17.70
N GLY A 339 20.39 26.97 -18.84
CA GLY A 339 21.09 26.61 -20.09
C GLY A 339 20.60 25.38 -20.85
N SER A 340 19.61 24.61 -20.40
CA SER A 340 19.01 23.54 -21.21
C SER A 340 17.62 23.93 -21.70
N PHE A 341 17.52 24.23 -22.99
CA PHE A 341 16.25 24.52 -23.68
C PHE A 341 15.32 23.29 -23.84
N ASP A 342 15.72 22.11 -23.37
CA ASP A 342 14.99 20.85 -23.59
C ASP A 342 14.22 20.36 -22.35
N GLY A 343 13.25 21.16 -21.91
CA GLY A 343 12.16 20.73 -21.04
C GLY A 343 12.49 20.48 -19.57
N SER A 344 11.46 20.06 -18.81
CA SER A 344 11.55 19.75 -17.38
C SER A 344 12.60 18.68 -17.07
N PRO A 345 13.42 18.84 -16.01
CA PRO A 345 14.35 17.80 -15.55
C PRO A 345 13.63 16.55 -15.05
N TYR A 346 12.33 16.67 -14.71
CA TYR A 346 11.46 15.58 -14.31
C TYR A 346 10.39 15.36 -15.38
N LYS A 347 10.18 14.11 -15.76
CA LYS A 347 9.20 13.69 -16.77
C LYS A 347 8.29 12.62 -16.20
N GLN A 348 7.11 12.48 -16.81
CA GLN A 348 6.22 11.35 -16.55
C GLN A 348 6.82 10.08 -17.15
N MET A 349 7.19 9.12 -16.29
CA MET A 349 7.67 7.79 -16.69
C MET A 349 6.50 6.80 -16.64
N PHE A 350 6.20 6.14 -17.76
CA PHE A 350 5.05 5.24 -17.93
C PHE A 350 5.42 3.74 -17.83
N VAL A 351 5.34 3.11 -16.66
CA VAL A 351 5.74 1.69 -16.50
C VAL A 351 4.54 0.77 -16.63
N VAL A 352 4.53 -0.14 -17.60
CA VAL A 352 3.52 -1.21 -17.66
C VAL A 352 3.81 -2.24 -16.56
N VAL A 353 2.84 -2.46 -15.68
CA VAL A 353 2.99 -3.35 -14.51
C VAL A 353 2.49 -4.76 -14.84
N SER A 354 1.33 -4.86 -15.50
CA SER A 354 0.75 -6.14 -15.91
C SER A 354 -0.26 -5.96 -17.03
N PHE A 355 -0.40 -6.97 -17.87
CA PHE A 355 -1.54 -7.09 -18.77
C PHE A 355 -2.74 -7.71 -18.06
N ILE A 356 -3.94 -7.39 -18.56
CA ILE A 356 -5.19 -7.90 -18.02
C ILE A 356 -5.80 -8.86 -19.02
N PRO A 357 -5.98 -10.15 -18.66
CA PRO A 357 -6.47 -11.15 -19.60
C PRO A 357 -7.98 -11.03 -19.87
N ALA A 358 -8.74 -10.48 -18.92
CA ALA A 358 -10.18 -10.29 -19.04
C ALA A 358 -10.58 -8.93 -18.45
N THR A 359 -11.37 -8.16 -19.18
CA THR A 359 -11.82 -6.82 -18.76
C THR A 359 -12.55 -6.83 -17.41
N ILE A 360 -13.18 -7.94 -17.05
CA ILE A 360 -13.84 -8.15 -15.76
C ILE A 360 -12.88 -8.06 -14.55
N MET A 361 -11.57 -8.28 -14.78
CA MET A 361 -10.54 -8.17 -13.75
C MET A 361 -9.98 -6.75 -13.61
N SER A 362 -10.17 -5.91 -14.64
CA SER A 362 -9.58 -4.56 -14.67
C SER A 362 -9.88 -3.69 -13.45
N PRO A 363 -11.09 -3.69 -12.87
CA PRO A 363 -11.40 -2.75 -11.79
C PRO A 363 -10.68 -3.19 -10.51
N LEU A 364 -10.66 -4.51 -10.24
CA LEU A 364 -9.95 -5.09 -9.10
C LEU A 364 -8.44 -4.95 -9.24
N ALA A 365 -7.91 -5.10 -10.45
CA ALA A 365 -6.49 -4.91 -10.74
C ALA A 365 -6.06 -3.46 -10.48
N GLU A 366 -6.85 -2.49 -10.94
CA GLU A 366 -6.60 -1.06 -10.70
C GLU A 366 -6.70 -0.72 -9.21
N ILE A 367 -7.75 -1.20 -8.50
CA ILE A 367 -7.90 -1.04 -7.04
C ILE A 367 -6.70 -1.60 -6.30
N ALA A 368 -6.32 -2.85 -6.60
CA ALA A 368 -5.24 -3.52 -5.90
C ALA A 368 -3.91 -2.81 -6.08
N LEU A 369 -3.54 -2.43 -7.31
CA LEU A 369 -2.27 -1.76 -7.56
C LEU A 369 -2.26 -0.31 -7.07
N THR A 370 -3.41 0.38 -7.07
CA THR A 370 -3.53 1.72 -6.50
C THR A 370 -3.26 1.69 -4.99
N ARG A 371 -3.84 0.73 -4.26
CA ARG A 371 -3.57 0.52 -2.82
C ARG A 371 -2.13 0.15 -2.55
N LEU A 372 -1.60 -0.85 -3.26
CA LEU A 372 -0.22 -1.31 -3.07
C LEU A 372 0.80 -0.21 -3.33
N ALA A 373 0.62 0.58 -4.39
CA ALA A 373 1.51 1.68 -4.74
C ALA A 373 1.34 2.93 -3.88
N SER A 374 0.37 2.95 -2.95
CA SER A 374 -0.05 4.16 -2.23
C SER A 374 -0.43 5.31 -3.16
N ALA A 375 -1.11 5.00 -4.26
CA ALA A 375 -1.38 5.97 -5.33
C ALA A 375 -2.64 6.83 -5.09
N TYR A 376 -3.39 6.61 -4.00
CA TYR A 376 -4.51 7.49 -3.61
C TYR A 376 -4.03 8.81 -3.00
N SER A 377 -4.52 9.93 -3.52
CA SER A 377 -4.09 11.27 -3.14
C SER A 377 -4.48 11.67 -1.71
N GLU A 378 -5.59 11.14 -1.23
CA GLU A 378 -6.14 11.45 0.09
C GLU A 378 -5.42 10.78 1.27
N PHE A 379 -4.63 9.71 1.02
CA PHE A 379 -4.04 8.92 2.10
C PHE A 379 -2.52 9.04 2.18
N SER A 380 -1.84 9.14 1.03
CA SER A 380 -0.40 8.91 0.99
C SER A 380 0.43 10.17 0.87
N GLY A 381 -0.13 11.28 0.38
CA GLY A 381 0.64 12.50 0.05
C GLY A 381 1.59 12.36 -1.16
N VAL A 382 1.70 11.18 -1.76
CA VAL A 382 2.50 10.91 -2.98
C VAL A 382 1.66 10.37 -4.14
N GLY A 383 0.47 9.88 -3.81
CA GLY A 383 -0.49 9.36 -4.77
C GLY A 383 -1.20 10.46 -5.52
N LEU A 384 -1.41 10.26 -6.82
CA LEU A 384 -2.03 11.24 -7.69
C LEU A 384 -3.46 10.85 -8.09
N ASN A 385 -3.93 9.65 -7.76
CA ASN A 385 -5.30 9.22 -8.02
C ASN A 385 -6.26 10.00 -7.11
N THR A 386 -6.96 10.99 -7.67
CA THR A 386 -8.00 11.78 -6.99
C THR A 386 -9.35 11.12 -6.96
N HIS A 387 -9.52 10.02 -7.71
CA HIS A 387 -10.76 9.28 -7.82
C HIS A 387 -10.57 7.84 -7.35
N PRO A 388 -11.63 7.20 -6.84
CA PRO A 388 -11.62 5.77 -6.57
C PRO A 388 -11.19 4.96 -7.80
N ALA A 389 -10.24 4.05 -7.60
CA ALA A 389 -9.79 3.14 -8.64
C ALA A 389 -10.94 2.20 -9.06
N GLY A 390 -10.91 1.71 -10.30
CA GLY A 390 -11.95 0.86 -10.86
C GLY A 390 -13.20 1.62 -11.32
N ARG A 391 -13.33 2.92 -11.04
CA ARG A 391 -14.47 3.73 -11.51
C ARG A 391 -14.53 3.84 -13.03
N SER A 392 -13.38 3.97 -13.68
CA SER A 392 -13.27 4.17 -15.13
C SER A 392 -13.68 2.93 -15.95
N VAL A 393 -13.67 1.76 -15.31
CA VAL A 393 -14.10 0.51 -15.92
C VAL A 393 -15.09 -0.16 -14.97
N PRO A 394 -16.39 0.21 -14.99
CA PRO A 394 -17.33 -0.50 -14.14
C PRO A 394 -17.41 -1.97 -14.56
N LEU A 395 -17.63 -2.84 -13.58
CA LEU A 395 -18.03 -4.21 -13.85
C LEU A 395 -19.28 -4.20 -14.74
N PRO A 396 -19.45 -5.18 -15.64
CA PRO A 396 -20.68 -5.32 -16.41
C PRO A 396 -21.90 -5.30 -15.47
N ASN A 397 -22.88 -4.44 -15.73
CA ASN A 397 -24.09 -4.39 -14.91
C ASN A 397 -25.16 -5.37 -15.41
N ASP A 398 -25.11 -5.79 -16.68
CA ASP A 398 -26.10 -6.68 -17.28
C ASP A 398 -25.50 -7.57 -18.39
N PRO A 399 -25.46 -8.90 -18.21
CA PRO A 399 -25.66 -9.59 -16.93
C PRO A 399 -24.52 -9.24 -15.97
N PRO A 400 -24.78 -9.17 -14.64
CA PRO A 400 -23.73 -9.00 -13.66
C PRO A 400 -22.74 -10.18 -13.73
N PRO A 401 -21.45 -9.94 -13.42
CA PRO A 401 -20.46 -11.00 -13.28
C PRO A 401 -20.95 -12.14 -12.41
N THR A 402 -20.91 -13.36 -12.95
CA THR A 402 -21.16 -14.57 -12.17
C THR A 402 -19.86 -15.11 -11.62
N ASP A 403 -19.92 -15.88 -10.52
CA ASP A 403 -18.75 -16.58 -9.99
C ASP A 403 -18.06 -17.45 -11.06
N ALA A 404 -18.85 -18.12 -11.92
CA ALA A 404 -18.32 -18.92 -13.03
C ALA A 404 -17.44 -18.10 -14.01
N MET A 405 -17.80 -16.85 -14.29
CA MET A 405 -16.99 -15.96 -15.14
C MET A 405 -15.66 -15.58 -14.48
N PHE A 406 -15.69 -15.35 -13.16
CA PHE A 406 -14.48 -15.08 -12.39
C PHE A 406 -13.57 -16.31 -12.32
N GLN A 407 -14.13 -17.49 -12.02
CA GLN A 407 -13.39 -18.75 -12.02
C GLN A 407 -12.77 -19.05 -13.38
N HIS A 408 -13.52 -18.84 -14.46
CA HIS A 408 -12.99 -19.02 -15.82
C HIS A 408 -11.80 -18.09 -16.09
N SER A 409 -11.92 -16.80 -15.76
CA SER A 409 -10.84 -15.82 -15.94
C SER A 409 -9.61 -16.18 -15.11
N TRP A 410 -9.83 -16.63 -13.86
CA TRP A 410 -8.80 -17.12 -12.97
C TRP A 410 -8.05 -18.34 -13.54
N MET A 411 -8.79 -19.36 -13.98
CA MET A 411 -8.20 -20.59 -14.54
C MET A 411 -7.41 -20.28 -15.81
N TRP A 412 -7.95 -19.40 -16.67
CA TRP A 412 -7.24 -18.98 -17.88
C TRP A 412 -5.91 -18.32 -17.52
N GLY A 413 -5.90 -17.39 -16.56
CA GLY A 413 -4.69 -16.76 -16.06
C GLY A 413 -3.68 -17.78 -15.55
N PHE A 414 -4.13 -18.73 -14.73
CA PHE A 414 -3.29 -19.80 -14.20
C PHE A 414 -2.70 -20.70 -15.29
N GLN A 415 -3.48 -21.06 -16.30
CA GLN A 415 -3.03 -21.95 -17.38
C GLN A 415 -2.03 -21.26 -18.31
N ASN A 416 -2.20 -19.96 -18.57
CA ASN A 416 -1.48 -19.23 -19.59
C ASN A 416 -0.36 -18.32 -19.07
N SER A 417 -0.28 -18.06 -17.75
CA SER A 417 0.78 -17.24 -17.15
C SER A 417 1.87 -18.10 -16.49
N ALA A 418 3.06 -18.12 -17.10
CA ALA A 418 4.24 -18.79 -16.51
C ALA A 418 4.61 -18.17 -15.15
N ILE A 419 4.60 -16.85 -15.06
CA ILE A 419 4.90 -16.10 -13.83
C ILE A 419 3.93 -16.49 -12.71
N MET A 420 2.65 -16.64 -13.02
CA MET A 420 1.67 -17.07 -12.02
C MET A 420 1.99 -18.45 -11.46
N LYS A 421 2.38 -19.40 -12.32
CA LYS A 421 2.76 -20.77 -11.89
C LYS A 421 4.01 -20.75 -11.02
N GLU A 422 5.05 -20.03 -11.42
CA GLU A 422 6.28 -19.86 -10.64
C GLU A 422 5.99 -19.24 -9.28
N ASN A 423 5.24 -18.14 -9.27
CA ASN A 423 4.86 -17.42 -8.06
C ASN A 423 4.02 -18.26 -7.09
N MET A 424 3.13 -19.10 -7.61
CA MET A 424 2.34 -20.01 -6.78
C MET A 424 3.18 -21.15 -6.22
N ALA A 425 4.11 -21.70 -7.01
CA ALA A 425 5.04 -22.73 -6.54
C ALA A 425 5.95 -22.19 -5.41
N ASP A 426 6.45 -20.96 -5.55
CA ASP A 426 7.25 -20.28 -4.53
C ASP A 426 6.45 -20.04 -3.24
N ASP A 427 5.21 -19.57 -3.34
CA ASP A 427 4.35 -19.35 -2.19
C ASP A 427 4.01 -20.67 -1.48
N GLN A 428 3.74 -21.74 -2.24
CA GLN A 428 3.54 -23.08 -1.69
C GLN A 428 4.79 -23.61 -0.97
N MET A 429 5.98 -23.39 -1.54
CA MET A 429 7.24 -23.80 -0.93
C MET A 429 7.50 -23.06 0.39
N LYS A 430 7.28 -21.73 0.41
CA LYS A 430 7.41 -20.90 1.62
C LYS A 430 6.39 -21.30 2.69
N ALA A 431 5.14 -21.57 2.29
CA ALA A 431 4.10 -22.03 3.20
C ALA A 431 4.47 -23.37 3.83
N LYS A 432 4.93 -24.34 3.03
CA LYS A 432 5.41 -25.64 3.52
C LYS A 432 6.57 -25.49 4.49
N ALA A 433 7.59 -24.70 4.15
CA ALA A 433 8.74 -24.45 5.04
C ALA A 433 8.32 -23.81 6.38
N LYS A 434 7.31 -22.94 6.36
CA LYS A 434 6.74 -22.33 7.58
C LYS A 434 5.99 -23.36 8.43
N ILE A 435 5.18 -24.22 7.81
CA ILE A 435 4.48 -25.32 8.50
C ILE A 435 5.50 -26.27 9.14
N ASP A 436 6.55 -26.67 8.42
CA ASP A 436 7.60 -27.55 8.95
C ASP A 436 8.32 -26.91 10.15
N LYS A 437 8.61 -25.60 10.09
CA LYS A 437 9.20 -24.84 11.20
C LYS A 437 8.29 -24.81 12.42
N LEU A 438 6.98 -24.61 12.22
CA LEU A 438 5.99 -24.61 13.30
C LEU A 438 5.82 -26.01 13.91
N GLN A 439 5.80 -27.06 13.11
CA GLN A 439 5.74 -28.44 13.58
C GLN A 439 6.98 -28.81 14.41
N LYS A 440 8.18 -28.42 13.97
CA LYS A 440 9.41 -28.59 14.77
C LYS A 440 9.32 -27.87 16.12
N LYS A 441 8.90 -26.60 16.12
CA LYS A 441 8.72 -25.83 17.35
C LYS A 441 7.69 -26.47 18.28
N PHE A 442 6.59 -26.96 17.72
CA PHE A 442 5.55 -27.66 18.47
C PHE A 442 6.08 -28.95 19.09
N ALA A 443 6.82 -29.77 18.33
CA ALA A 443 7.45 -31.00 18.84
C ALA A 443 8.45 -30.70 19.97
N THR A 444 9.26 -29.64 19.86
CA THR A 444 10.16 -29.21 20.93
C THR A 444 9.39 -28.80 22.19
N LEU A 445 8.30 -28.05 22.05
CA LEU A 445 7.45 -27.65 23.18
C LEU A 445 6.77 -28.87 23.82
N THR A 446 6.28 -29.82 23.01
CA THR A 446 5.70 -31.07 23.52
C THR A 446 6.73 -31.88 24.30
N GLN A 447 7.98 -31.96 23.83
CA GLN A 447 9.04 -32.65 24.57
C GLN A 447 9.35 -31.94 25.89
N GLN A 448 9.47 -30.61 25.89
CA GLN A 448 9.68 -29.84 27.11
C GLN A 448 8.57 -30.04 28.14
N VAL A 449 7.30 -30.12 27.72
CA VAL A 449 6.18 -30.40 28.62
C VAL A 449 6.27 -31.81 29.21
N LYS A 450 6.66 -32.81 28.40
CA LYS A 450 6.87 -34.18 28.89
C LYS A 450 8.04 -34.27 29.87
N ASP A 451 9.14 -33.59 29.59
CA ASP A 451 10.31 -33.55 30.48
C ASP A 451 9.91 -32.90 31.82
N GLN A 452 9.16 -31.80 31.79
CA GLN A 452 8.59 -31.17 32.99
C GLN A 452 7.65 -32.10 33.77
N GLU A 453 6.82 -32.87 33.07
CA GLU A 453 5.93 -33.85 33.69
C GLU A 453 6.73 -34.98 34.36
N ILE A 454 7.77 -35.49 33.70
CA ILE A 454 8.69 -36.48 34.27
C ILE A 454 9.39 -35.92 35.51
N ASP A 455 9.91 -34.69 35.43
CA ASP A 455 10.58 -34.03 36.57
C ASP A 455 9.62 -33.86 37.75
N LEU A 456 8.36 -33.49 37.49
CA LEU A 456 7.32 -33.39 38.53
C LEU A 456 6.97 -34.75 39.13
N LEU A 457 6.83 -35.79 38.31
CA LEU A 457 6.57 -37.15 38.79
C LEU A 457 7.75 -37.68 39.64
N GLN A 458 8.98 -37.44 39.22
CA GLN A 458 10.18 -37.78 39.99
C GLN A 458 10.22 -37.00 41.31
N PHE A 459 9.91 -35.71 41.28
CA PHE A 459 9.81 -34.89 42.49
C PHE A 459 8.77 -35.45 43.48
N HIS A 460 7.56 -35.78 43.00
CA HIS A 460 6.51 -36.37 43.82
C HIS A 460 6.91 -37.74 44.38
N TYR A 461 7.47 -38.61 43.54
CA TYR A 461 7.96 -39.92 43.97
C TYR A 461 9.02 -39.81 45.07
N ASN A 462 10.01 -38.93 44.88
CA ASN A 462 11.08 -38.71 45.86
C ASN A 462 10.52 -38.15 47.17
N LYS A 463 9.56 -37.22 47.10
CA LYS A 463 8.89 -36.66 48.28
C LYS A 463 8.09 -37.71 49.05
N GLU A 464 7.30 -38.54 48.37
CA GLU A 464 6.55 -39.64 49.00
C GLU A 464 7.50 -40.66 49.66
N HIS A 465 8.60 -40.98 48.98
CA HIS A 465 9.62 -41.87 49.53
C HIS A 465 10.29 -41.29 50.79
N GLU A 466 10.59 -39.99 50.80
CA GLU A 466 11.12 -39.29 51.97
C GLU A 466 10.12 -39.26 53.14
N GLU A 467 8.85 -38.96 52.87
CA GLU A 467 7.78 -38.98 53.87
C GLU A 467 7.58 -40.39 54.45
N ALA A 468 7.54 -41.43 53.61
CA ALA A 468 7.47 -42.82 54.04
C ALA A 468 8.68 -43.23 54.89
N PHE A 469 9.87 -42.79 54.50
CA PHE A 469 11.11 -43.04 55.24
C PHE A 469 11.09 -42.39 56.63
N LYS A 470 10.62 -41.13 56.73
CA LYS A 470 10.44 -40.43 58.01
C LYS A 470 9.46 -41.17 58.91
N LEU A 471 8.34 -41.64 58.36
CA LEU A 471 7.32 -42.40 59.09
C LEU A 471 7.86 -43.76 59.60
N MET A 472 8.66 -44.45 58.80
CA MET A 472 9.35 -45.68 59.19
C MET A 472 10.36 -45.43 60.32
N LYS A 473 11.15 -44.35 60.23
CA LYS A 473 12.12 -43.96 61.27
C LYS A 473 11.44 -43.62 62.60
N GLN A 474 10.26 -42.99 62.56
CA GLN A 474 9.46 -42.67 63.76
C GLN A 474 8.81 -43.90 64.40
N SER A 475 8.44 -44.91 63.60
CA SER A 475 7.79 -46.14 64.07
C SER A 475 8.77 -47.26 64.48
N ALA A 476 10.05 -47.16 64.08
CA ALA A 476 11.07 -48.12 64.46
C ALA A 476 11.44 -48.02 65.96
N GLY A 477 10.86 -48.90 66.78
CA GLY A 477 11.28 -49.12 68.17
C GLY A 477 12.74 -49.61 68.29
N PRO A 478 13.31 -49.67 69.50
CA PRO A 478 14.74 -49.97 69.73
C PRO A 478 15.27 -51.26 69.06
N SER A 479 14.40 -52.25 68.86
CA SER A 479 14.71 -53.55 68.25
C SER A 479 14.87 -53.51 66.72
N LEU A 480 14.35 -52.50 66.01
CA LEU A 480 14.43 -52.42 64.53
C LEU A 480 15.61 -51.58 64.03
N ARG A 481 16.29 -50.86 64.94
CA ARG A 481 17.46 -50.03 64.63
C ARG A 481 18.62 -50.78 63.93
N PRO A 482 18.97 -52.02 64.31
CA PRO A 482 20.03 -52.78 63.62
C PRO A 482 19.67 -53.15 62.18
N LEU A 483 18.41 -53.56 61.94
CA LEU A 483 17.90 -53.86 60.59
C LEU A 483 17.87 -52.62 59.71
N TYR A 484 17.50 -51.46 60.28
CA TYR A 484 17.57 -50.18 59.60
C TYR A 484 19.01 -49.78 59.22
N THR A 485 19.97 -50.03 60.11
CA THR A 485 21.38 -49.73 59.82
C THR A 485 21.88 -50.63 58.69
N MET A 486 21.54 -51.91 58.71
CA MET A 486 21.91 -52.88 57.69
C MET A 486 21.27 -52.57 56.32
N SER A 487 19.98 -52.21 56.27
CA SER A 487 19.33 -51.84 55.00
C SER A 487 19.93 -50.58 54.40
N ARG A 488 20.31 -49.60 55.23
CA ARG A 488 21.05 -48.41 54.80
C ARG A 488 22.41 -48.77 54.21
N THR A 489 23.19 -49.65 54.84
CA THR A 489 24.50 -50.07 54.30
C THR A 489 24.36 -50.79 52.96
N LEU A 490 23.36 -51.67 52.83
CA LEU A 490 23.08 -52.36 51.57
C LEU A 490 22.62 -51.40 50.47
N PHE A 491 21.81 -50.40 50.80
CA PHE A 491 21.42 -49.37 49.86
C PHE A 491 22.62 -48.51 49.42
N MET A 492 23.52 -48.19 50.34
CA MET A 492 24.78 -47.47 50.04
C MET A 492 25.69 -48.24 49.09
N GLU A 493 25.82 -49.55 49.28
CA GLU A 493 26.64 -50.40 48.39
C GLU A 493 25.99 -50.56 47.01
N ALA A 494 24.67 -50.66 46.95
CA ALA A 494 23.94 -50.84 45.70
C ALA A 494 23.84 -49.55 44.86
N PHE A 495 23.73 -48.39 45.50
CA PHE A 495 23.50 -47.09 44.83
C PHE A 495 24.42 -45.98 45.38
N PRO A 496 25.75 -46.08 45.17
CA PRO A 496 26.72 -45.16 45.75
C PRO A 496 26.61 -43.71 45.21
N GLU A 497 26.15 -43.52 43.97
CA GLU A 497 26.01 -42.18 43.36
C GLU A 497 24.79 -41.40 43.87
N ASP A 498 23.65 -42.07 44.08
CA ASP A 498 22.43 -41.44 44.61
C ASP A 498 22.58 -41.10 46.10
N TYR A 499 23.34 -41.90 46.84
CA TYR A 499 23.53 -41.68 48.27
C TYR A 499 24.21 -40.34 48.59
N ASN A 500 25.23 -39.95 47.83
CA ASN A 500 25.93 -38.68 48.01
C ASN A 500 25.01 -37.47 47.76
N ARG A 501 23.96 -37.64 46.94
CA ARG A 501 22.98 -36.59 46.64
C ARG A 501 21.91 -36.46 47.75
N TYR A 502 21.55 -37.57 48.38
CA TYR A 502 20.49 -37.61 49.39
C TYR A 502 20.94 -37.34 50.83
N TYR A 503 22.19 -37.66 51.20
CA TYR A 503 22.60 -37.68 52.60
C TYR A 503 23.58 -36.58 53.03
N HIS A 504 24.03 -35.72 52.11
CA HIS A 504 24.86 -34.56 52.47
C HIS A 504 24.06 -33.36 53.02
N GLU A 505 22.73 -33.36 52.96
CA GLU A 505 21.89 -32.35 53.62
C GLU A 505 21.56 -32.67 55.10
N GLU A 506 21.82 -33.89 55.58
CA GLU A 506 21.65 -34.26 57.00
C GLU A 506 22.95 -34.17 57.84
N VAL A 507 24.01 -33.51 57.35
CA VAL A 507 25.10 -33.09 58.24
C VAL A 507 24.53 -31.97 59.11
N GLU A 508 24.23 -32.30 60.37
CA GLU A 508 23.83 -31.31 61.38
C GLU A 508 24.75 -30.07 61.28
N PRO A 509 24.20 -28.85 61.16
CA PRO A 509 25.00 -27.65 61.23
C PRO A 509 25.51 -27.48 62.66
N GLY A 510 26.65 -28.10 62.94
CA GLY A 510 27.52 -27.74 64.05
C GLY A 510 28.01 -26.31 63.81
N PHE A 511 27.47 -25.38 64.60
CA PHE A 511 28.05 -24.09 64.98
C PHE A 511 29.21 -23.60 64.10
N SER A 512 28.92 -22.93 63.00
CA SER A 512 29.79 -21.86 62.50
C SER A 512 28.93 -20.67 62.07
N SER A 513 29.32 -19.50 62.56
CA SER A 513 28.53 -18.28 62.56
C SER A 513 28.21 -17.77 61.15
N PRO A 514 27.07 -17.10 60.95
CA PRO A 514 26.74 -16.54 59.65
C PRO A 514 27.67 -15.37 59.32
N PRO A 515 28.22 -15.27 58.09
CA PRO A 515 28.86 -14.03 57.65
C PRO A 515 27.77 -12.96 57.46
N ARG A 516 27.97 -11.83 58.13
CA ARG A 516 27.14 -10.63 58.01
C ARG A 516 27.09 -10.15 56.57
N LEU A 517 25.90 -10.15 55.98
CA LEU A 517 25.59 -9.38 54.77
C LEU A 517 25.46 -7.89 55.13
N THR A 518 26.53 -7.13 54.92
CA THR A 518 26.46 -5.67 54.86
C THR A 518 25.84 -5.24 53.54
N ARG A 519 24.69 -4.57 53.66
CA ARG A 519 24.08 -3.72 52.64
C ARG A 519 25.09 -2.66 52.18
N ALA A 520 25.50 -2.69 50.91
CA ALA A 520 26.12 -1.56 50.24
C ALA A 520 25.44 -1.31 48.90
N ARG A 521 25.16 -0.04 48.64
CA ARG A 521 24.31 0.54 47.61
C ARG A 521 25.22 1.41 46.74
N ALA A 522 25.31 1.15 45.42
CA ALA A 522 25.76 2.07 44.35
C ALA A 522 25.73 1.26 43.02
N ARG A 523 24.93 1.58 41.97
CA ARG A 523 25.15 2.59 40.89
C ARG A 523 26.64 2.73 40.55
N SER A 524 27.17 2.62 39.33
CA SER A 524 26.66 2.91 37.99
C SER A 524 27.64 2.40 36.92
N LEU A 525 27.13 2.11 35.71
CA LEU A 525 27.71 2.37 34.37
C LEU A 525 29.15 1.95 34.04
N GLY A 526 29.29 1.13 33.00
CA GLY A 526 30.54 0.87 32.31
C GLY A 526 30.36 -0.12 31.15
N SER A 527 29.87 0.39 30.02
CA SER A 527 29.79 -0.30 28.74
C SER A 527 31.17 -0.55 28.13
N SER A 528 31.47 -1.78 27.72
CA SER A 528 32.49 -2.05 26.71
C SER A 528 32.19 -3.34 25.97
N SER A 529 31.77 -3.20 24.71
CA SER A 529 31.68 -4.26 23.71
C SER A 529 33.08 -4.76 23.32
N PRO A 530 33.30 -6.04 23.03
CA PRO A 530 34.45 -6.47 22.26
C PRO A 530 34.05 -6.69 20.79
N THR A 531 34.62 -5.86 19.93
CA THR A 531 34.83 -6.13 18.51
C THR A 531 35.88 -7.23 18.36
N SER A 532 35.54 -8.35 17.73
CA SER A 532 36.52 -9.34 17.26
C SER A 532 36.70 -9.19 15.75
N SER A 533 37.77 -8.51 15.37
CA SER A 533 38.40 -8.57 14.05
C SER A 533 39.25 -9.84 13.97
N PHE A 534 38.98 -10.71 12.99
CA PHE A 534 39.89 -11.77 12.57
C PHE A 534 40.30 -11.49 11.12
N GLU A 535 41.56 -11.09 10.92
CA GLU A 535 42.27 -11.23 9.65
C GLU A 535 42.98 -12.60 9.65
N ILE A 536 42.78 -13.39 8.59
CA ILE A 536 43.73 -14.44 8.19
C ILE A 536 43.99 -14.32 6.68
N ILE A 537 45.28 -14.37 6.39
CA ILE A 537 46.04 -14.27 5.15
C ILE A 537 45.67 -15.40 4.14
N GLY A 538 45.78 -15.11 2.84
CA GLY A 538 45.40 -15.94 1.67
C GLY A 538 46.14 -17.27 1.45
N PRO A 539 46.13 -17.91 0.23
CA PRO A 539 46.53 -17.25 -1.02
C PRO A 539 45.82 -17.67 -2.33
N VAL A 540 46.11 -16.84 -3.34
CA VAL A 540 46.18 -16.97 -4.80
C VAL A 540 46.38 -18.38 -5.42
N ARG A 541 45.57 -18.70 -6.45
CA ARG A 541 45.83 -19.43 -7.73
C ARG A 541 44.48 -20.03 -8.22
N GLY A 542 44.11 -20.08 -9.49
CA GLY A 542 44.77 -19.81 -10.75
C GLY A 542 43.76 -19.88 -11.91
N ALA A 543 44.19 -19.41 -13.07
CA ALA A 543 43.46 -19.39 -14.33
C ALA A 543 43.38 -20.77 -15.00
N GLN A 544 42.34 -20.97 -15.83
CA GLN A 544 42.30 -21.73 -17.11
C GLN A 544 40.84 -21.61 -17.64
N THR A 545 40.46 -21.05 -18.79
CA THR A 545 40.82 -21.18 -20.23
C THR A 545 40.79 -22.59 -20.81
N GLY A 546 39.92 -22.77 -21.82
CA GLY A 546 39.85 -23.91 -22.75
C GLY A 546 38.81 -24.95 -22.33
N LEU A 547 38.00 -25.56 -23.20
CA LEU A 547 38.11 -25.75 -24.63
C LEU A 547 36.78 -26.25 -25.20
N THR A 548 36.48 -25.81 -26.41
CA THR A 548 35.54 -26.36 -27.40
C THR A 548 35.99 -27.74 -27.91
N GLN A 549 35.04 -28.66 -28.13
CA GLN A 549 34.90 -29.62 -29.25
C GLN A 549 33.84 -30.68 -28.89
N LEU A 550 32.70 -30.76 -29.60
CA LEU A 550 32.44 -31.57 -30.80
C LEU A 550 32.54 -33.09 -30.58
N ASN A 551 31.37 -33.75 -30.54
CA ASN A 551 31.05 -35.05 -31.16
C ASN A 551 29.56 -35.33 -30.88
N SER A 552 28.68 -35.30 -31.88
CA SER A 552 28.34 -36.36 -32.84
C SER A 552 27.36 -37.39 -32.26
N GLN A 553 26.16 -37.46 -32.87
CA GLN A 553 25.38 -38.66 -33.26
C GLN A 553 25.21 -39.80 -32.24
N ASP A 554 24.09 -40.50 -32.10
CA ASP A 554 22.78 -40.56 -32.74
C ASP A 554 21.92 -41.45 -31.80
N ASP A 555 20.63 -41.54 -32.12
CA ASP A 555 19.71 -42.64 -31.80
C ASP A 555 18.91 -42.67 -30.48
N SER A 556 17.61 -42.47 -30.71
CA SER A 556 16.48 -43.30 -30.25
C SER A 556 16.14 -43.32 -28.76
N GLU A 557 15.02 -42.66 -28.41
CA GLU A 557 13.76 -43.34 -28.05
C GLU A 557 12.75 -42.32 -27.49
N ALA A 558 11.60 -42.23 -28.16
CA ALA A 558 10.34 -41.67 -27.67
C ALA A 558 9.27 -42.76 -27.87
N PRO A 559 8.14 -42.81 -27.13
CA PRO A 559 7.49 -41.66 -26.50
C PRO A 559 6.96 -41.89 -25.07
N ALA A 560 7.30 -40.97 -24.17
CA ALA A 560 6.57 -40.73 -22.94
C ALA A 560 5.32 -39.87 -23.22
N GLN A 561 4.23 -40.50 -23.69
CA GLN A 561 2.95 -39.82 -23.94
C GLN A 561 1.71 -40.60 -23.44
N ALA A 562 1.87 -41.50 -22.47
CA ALA A 562 0.77 -42.32 -21.95
C ALA A 562 0.57 -42.29 -20.41
N ALA A 563 1.15 -41.33 -19.68
CA ALA A 563 1.10 -41.30 -18.21
C ALA A 563 0.35 -40.11 -17.60
N LEU A 564 -0.53 -39.44 -18.36
CA LEU A 564 -1.29 -38.25 -17.92
C LEU A 564 -2.83 -38.43 -18.00
N GLN A 565 -3.30 -39.67 -17.97
CA GLN A 565 -4.73 -40.00 -17.85
C GLN A 565 -4.95 -41.15 -16.87
N ALA A 566 -4.78 -40.90 -15.57
CA ALA A 566 -5.36 -41.71 -14.50
C ALA A 566 -5.20 -41.00 -13.14
N LEU A 567 -6.14 -40.12 -12.79
CA LEU A 567 -6.36 -39.68 -11.42
C LEU A 567 -7.80 -40.08 -11.04
N PRO A 568 -8.01 -40.90 -10.00
CA PRO A 568 -9.35 -41.31 -9.59
C PRO A 568 -10.03 -40.22 -8.78
N GLN A 569 -11.31 -39.99 -9.11
CA GLN A 569 -12.29 -39.33 -8.26
C GLN A 569 -12.51 -40.16 -6.99
N ALA A 570 -12.18 -39.61 -5.82
CA ALA A 570 -12.78 -39.97 -4.53
C ALA A 570 -12.35 -38.97 -3.44
N LEU A 571 -13.19 -37.98 -3.15
CA LEU A 571 -13.15 -37.23 -1.89
C LEU A 571 -14.21 -37.83 -0.96
N PRO A 572 -13.85 -38.35 0.24
CA PRO A 572 -14.86 -38.66 1.24
C PRO A 572 -15.28 -37.38 1.96
N GLN A 573 -16.55 -37.02 1.81
CA GLN A 573 -17.24 -36.16 2.78
C GLN A 573 -17.37 -36.93 4.09
N GLN A 574 -16.66 -36.51 5.13
CA GLN A 574 -17.02 -36.81 6.51
C GLN A 574 -17.09 -35.50 7.29
N GLN A 575 -18.32 -35.05 7.54
CA GLN A 575 -18.62 -34.10 8.60
C GLN A 575 -18.67 -34.87 9.93
N PRO A 576 -18.04 -34.39 11.02
CA PRO A 576 -18.34 -34.88 12.35
C PRO A 576 -19.61 -34.21 12.87
N SER A 577 -20.66 -35.02 13.06
CA SER A 577 -21.90 -34.68 13.75
C SER A 577 -21.59 -34.40 15.23
N LEU A 578 -21.66 -33.15 15.66
CA LEU A 578 -21.64 -32.78 17.07
C LEU A 578 -23.08 -32.83 17.60
N VAL A 579 -23.37 -33.88 18.35
CA VAL A 579 -24.61 -34.07 19.10
C VAL A 579 -24.59 -33.12 20.30
N VAL A 580 -25.46 -32.11 20.28
CA VAL A 580 -25.74 -31.25 21.43
C VAL A 580 -27.00 -31.79 22.10
N HIS A 581 -26.88 -32.23 23.35
CA HIS A 581 -28.03 -32.57 24.19
C HIS A 581 -28.72 -31.28 24.68
N PRO A 582 -30.07 -31.23 24.71
CA PRO A 582 -30.80 -30.11 25.30
C PRO A 582 -30.83 -30.28 26.82
N VAL A 583 -30.55 -29.19 27.55
CA VAL A 583 -30.86 -29.08 28.99
C VAL A 583 -31.98 -28.06 29.14
N ASP A 584 -33.01 -28.50 29.85
CA ASP A 584 -34.28 -27.85 30.05
C ASP A 584 -34.21 -26.52 30.82
N GLN A 585 -35.22 -25.71 30.52
CA GLN A 585 -35.60 -24.46 31.13
C GLN A 585 -36.02 -24.63 32.60
N VAL A 586 -35.61 -23.70 33.46
CA VAL A 586 -36.36 -23.32 34.67
C VAL A 586 -36.51 -21.81 34.70
N ALA A 587 -37.75 -21.38 34.94
CA ALA A 587 -38.25 -20.01 34.85
C ALA A 587 -38.01 -19.16 36.11
N SER A 588 -38.25 -17.85 35.93
CA SER A 588 -38.56 -16.79 36.90
C SER A 588 -37.36 -16.22 37.69
N SER A 589 -37.11 -14.92 37.73
CA SER A 589 -38.03 -13.87 38.19
C SER A 589 -37.47 -12.45 37.95
N SER A 590 -38.39 -11.48 37.93
CA SER A 590 -38.21 -10.03 37.82
C SER A 590 -37.30 -9.39 38.88
N THR A 591 -36.63 -8.28 38.55
CA THR A 591 -36.84 -6.96 39.21
C THR A 591 -35.96 -5.84 38.61
N ALA A 592 -36.61 -4.70 38.41
CA ALA A 592 -36.15 -3.31 38.55
C ALA A 592 -34.96 -2.74 37.73
N SER A 593 -35.30 -1.72 36.93
CA SER A 593 -34.47 -0.60 36.47
C SER A 593 -33.72 0.11 37.61
N PRO A 594 -32.63 0.87 37.35
CA PRO A 594 -32.81 2.26 36.92
C PRO A 594 -31.75 2.83 35.94
N SER A 595 -32.26 3.74 35.10
CA SER A 595 -31.73 5.02 34.58
C SER A 595 -30.22 5.35 34.50
N ALA A 596 -29.91 5.95 33.34
CA ALA A 596 -29.07 7.14 33.11
C ALA A 596 -27.54 6.98 32.96
N GLY A 597 -27.02 7.52 31.85
CA GLY A 597 -25.59 7.86 31.74
C GLY A 597 -24.98 7.91 30.35
N THR A 598 -25.62 8.50 29.34
CA THR A 598 -25.00 8.75 28.02
C THR A 598 -24.09 9.98 28.10
N ALA A 599 -22.77 9.79 28.13
CA ALA A 599 -21.79 10.87 28.00
C ALA A 599 -21.19 10.88 26.59
N GLY A 600 -21.82 11.63 25.70
CA GLY A 600 -21.23 12.03 24.42
C GLY A 600 -20.30 13.22 24.63
N THR A 601 -19.01 13.04 24.33
CA THR A 601 -18.01 14.12 24.37
C THR A 601 -17.95 14.80 23.00
N SER A 602 -18.64 15.93 22.87
CA SER A 602 -18.46 16.87 21.78
C SER A 602 -17.25 17.78 22.07
N TYR A 603 -16.19 17.68 21.29
CA TYR A 603 -15.10 18.66 21.31
C TYR A 603 -15.46 19.85 20.41
N ARG A 604 -15.89 20.96 21.01
CA ARG A 604 -15.86 22.30 20.41
C ARG A 604 -14.51 22.94 20.77
N SER A 605 -13.59 23.04 19.82
CA SER A 605 -12.41 23.90 19.95
C SER A 605 -12.80 25.34 19.59
N ARG A 606 -12.78 26.22 20.60
CA ARG A 606 -12.86 27.67 20.42
C ARG A 606 -11.54 28.18 19.87
N GLY A 607 -11.65 29.10 18.92
CA GLY A 607 -10.53 29.83 18.33
C GLY A 607 -9.76 30.65 19.35
N ILE A 608 -8.44 30.64 19.19
CA ILE A 608 -7.52 31.63 19.76
C ILE A 608 -6.66 32.10 18.59
N ILE A 609 -6.84 33.36 18.23
CA ILE A 609 -5.99 34.11 17.30
C ILE A 609 -4.78 34.60 18.09
N PRO A 610 -3.53 34.22 17.77
CA PRO A 610 -2.37 34.95 18.24
C PRO A 610 -1.96 35.97 17.19
N THR A 611 -2.12 37.24 17.55
CA THR A 611 -1.51 38.39 16.90
C THR A 611 0.02 38.22 16.88
N ARG A 612 0.64 38.32 15.70
CA ARG A 612 2.10 38.38 15.56
C ARG A 612 2.60 39.83 15.66
N PRO A 613 3.75 40.06 16.30
CA PRO A 613 4.33 41.38 16.45
C PRO A 613 5.09 41.80 15.18
N THR A 614 4.93 43.07 14.87
CA THR A 614 5.76 43.88 13.99
C THR A 614 7.16 44.07 14.59
N GLY A 615 8.22 44.05 13.76
CA GLY A 615 9.50 44.63 14.18
C GLY A 615 10.81 44.03 13.66
N TRP A 616 11.26 44.52 12.50
CA TRP A 616 12.65 44.95 12.20
C TRP A 616 13.81 43.93 12.20
N PHE A 617 14.49 43.76 11.06
CA PHE A 617 15.85 44.31 10.83
C PHE A 617 16.28 44.33 9.35
N ARG A 618 17.10 45.36 9.06
CA ARG A 618 17.82 45.80 7.84
C ARG A 618 18.45 44.67 7.00
N GLY A 619 18.63 44.76 5.68
CA GLY A 619 18.96 45.89 4.83
C GLY A 619 20.41 45.78 4.32
N ARG A 620 20.61 45.36 3.06
CA ARG A 620 21.78 45.49 2.15
C ARG A 620 21.28 45.00 0.77
N GLY A 621 21.32 45.70 -0.37
CA GLY A 621 22.10 46.86 -0.77
C GLY A 621 23.22 46.49 -1.75
N ALA A 622 22.86 46.09 -2.98
CA ALA A 622 23.69 46.10 -4.21
C ALA A 622 22.81 45.48 -5.33
N GLY A 623 22.37 46.13 -6.40
CA GLY A 623 23.02 47.14 -7.23
C GLY A 623 23.61 46.45 -8.46
N ARG A 624 22.85 46.32 -9.56
CA ARG A 624 23.37 46.07 -10.92
C ARG A 624 22.32 46.39 -12.01
N PRO A 625 22.76 46.68 -13.25
CA PRO A 625 22.20 47.75 -14.07
C PRO A 625 21.21 47.29 -15.14
N SER A 626 20.36 48.24 -15.54
CA SER A 626 19.51 48.22 -16.71
C SER A 626 20.34 48.19 -18.00
N GLY A 627 20.26 47.09 -18.73
CA GLY A 627 20.73 46.97 -20.11
C GLY A 627 19.54 46.96 -21.05
N SER A 628 19.17 48.12 -21.59
CA SER A 628 18.26 48.24 -22.72
C SER A 628 18.89 47.62 -23.97
N ARG A 629 18.21 46.66 -24.61
CA ARG A 629 18.52 46.27 -26.00
C ARG A 629 17.25 46.24 -26.82
N ALA A 630 17.11 47.28 -27.63
CA ALA A 630 16.25 47.33 -28.80
C ALA A 630 16.95 46.64 -29.98
N SER A 631 16.23 45.77 -30.68
CA SER A 631 16.37 45.47 -32.13
C SER A 631 15.19 44.57 -32.52
N SER A 632 14.17 45.05 -33.24
CA SER A 632 14.14 45.19 -34.70
C SER A 632 14.42 43.90 -35.47
N ARG A 633 13.42 43.03 -35.62
CA ARG A 633 12.80 42.68 -36.91
C ARG A 633 11.56 41.83 -36.70
#